data_AF-A0A9Q3HUU6-F1
#
_entry.id   AF-A0A9Q3HUU6-F1
#
_cell.length_a   1.000
_cell.length_b   1.000
_cell.length_c   1.000
_cell.angle_alpha   90.00
_cell.angle_beta   90.00
_cell.angle_gamma   90.00
#
_symmetry.space_group_name_H-M   'P 1'
#
loop_
_entity.id
_entity.type
_entity.pdbx_description
1 polymer ?
#
loop_
_entity_poly.entity_id
_entity_poly.type
_entity_poly.pdbx_seq_one_letter_code
_entity_poly.pdbx_strand_id
1 'polypeptide(L)'
;MRPFPSRNLNAFRENYNKRLSAARKCIECAFGILRAKWRILGKDIEVSSDKAVHIIKCACILHNVAREKDGNSDLDYCQQMLYINAQENQINNLHETGNHGGARRGSTRAQEIRNEFANFFLDH
;
A
#
# COMPACT_ATOMS: atom_id res chain seq x y z
N MET A 1 7.32 0.95 6.06
CA MET A 1 8.50 1.51 5.35
C MET A 1 8.34 3.00 5.17
N ARG A 2 9.32 3.84 5.48
CA ARG A 2 9.20 5.31 5.31
C ARG A 2 9.68 5.73 3.92
N PRO A 3 9.02 6.69 3.22
CA PRO A 3 9.59 7.30 2.02
C PRO A 3 10.86 8.09 2.37
N PHE A 4 11.71 8.33 1.37
CA PHE A 4 12.75 9.34 1.46
C PHE A 4 12.11 10.74 1.59
N PRO A 5 12.73 11.66 2.34
CA PRO A 5 12.24 13.03 2.44
C PRO A 5 12.19 13.71 1.07
N SER A 6 11.11 14.46 0.79
CA SER A 6 10.90 15.12 -0.52
C SER A 6 11.88 16.28 -0.81
N ARG A 7 12.75 16.67 0.13
CA ARG A 7 13.83 17.65 -0.10
C ARG A 7 15.02 16.97 -0.81
N ASN A 8 15.42 17.52 -1.96
CA ASN A 8 16.55 17.08 -2.77
C ASN A 8 16.46 15.57 -3.12
N LEU A 9 15.32 15.15 -3.66
CA LEU A 9 15.17 13.81 -4.22
C LEU A 9 16.04 13.68 -5.47
N ASN A 10 16.88 12.66 -5.49
CA ASN A 10 17.55 12.21 -6.71
C ASN A 10 16.71 11.09 -7.34
N ALA A 11 16.97 10.77 -8.61
CA ALA A 11 16.22 9.77 -9.37
C ALA A 11 16.10 8.41 -8.62
N PHE A 12 17.15 8.03 -7.89
CA PHE A 12 17.14 6.85 -7.02
C PHE A 12 16.06 6.89 -5.93
N ARG A 13 16.03 7.97 -5.14
CA ARG A 13 15.07 8.14 -4.05
C ARG A 13 13.65 8.33 -4.57
N GLU A 14 13.50 9.01 -5.69
CA GLU A 14 12.23 9.23 -6.36
C GLU A 14 11.63 7.91 -6.88
N ASN A 15 12.42 7.07 -7.54
CA ASN A 15 12.00 5.74 -7.99
C ASN A 15 11.50 4.88 -6.83
N TYR A 16 12.26 4.84 -5.73
CA TYR A 16 11.85 4.12 -4.51
C TYR A 16 10.54 4.68 -3.95
N ASN A 17 10.41 6.01 -3.81
CA ASN A 17 9.19 6.62 -3.27
C ASN A 17 7.98 6.29 -4.14
N LYS A 18 8.12 6.36 -5.48
CA LYS A 18 7.07 6.02 -6.44
C LYS A 18 6.62 4.56 -6.31
N ARG A 19 7.56 3.62 -6.26
CA ARG A 19 7.26 2.19 -6.07
C ARG A 19 6.62 1.92 -4.72
N LEU A 20 7.12 2.55 -3.65
CA LEU A 20 6.55 2.42 -2.32
C LEU A 20 5.10 2.93 -2.27
N SER A 21 4.81 4.06 -2.91
CA SER A 21 3.45 4.60 -3.02
C SER A 21 2.54 3.66 -3.82
N ALA A 22 3.01 3.12 -4.95
CA ALA A 22 2.24 2.15 -5.72
C ALA A 22 1.91 0.87 -4.92
N ALA A 23 2.87 0.35 -4.17
CA ALA A 23 2.67 -0.81 -3.30
C ALA A 23 1.65 -0.53 -2.19
N ARG A 24 1.74 0.63 -1.52
CA ARG A 24 0.75 1.05 -0.52
C ARG A 24 -0.66 1.13 -1.09
N LYS A 25 -0.81 1.80 -2.24
CA LYS A 25 -2.10 1.94 -2.92
C LYS A 25 -2.74 0.60 -3.24
N CYS A 26 -1.97 -0.36 -3.76
CA CYS A 26 -2.45 -1.72 -4.03
C CYS A 26 -2.98 -2.39 -2.75
N ILE A 27 -2.21 -2.29 -1.65
CA ILE A 27 -2.59 -2.84 -0.35
C ILE A 27 -3.86 -2.15 0.20
N GLU A 28 -3.93 -0.83 0.15
CA GLU A 28 -5.08 -0.04 0.59
C GLU A 28 -6.35 -0.38 -0.20
N CYS A 29 -6.26 -0.53 -1.52
CA CYS A 29 -7.37 -0.95 -2.37
C CYS A 29 -7.85 -2.36 -1.99
N ALA A 30 -6.93 -3.31 -1.81
CA ALA A 30 -7.27 -4.67 -1.42
C ALA A 30 -7.98 -4.72 -0.05
N PHE A 31 -7.50 -3.97 0.94
CA PHE A 31 -8.17 -3.85 2.23
C PHE A 31 -9.52 -3.13 2.13
N GLY A 32 -9.65 -2.13 1.26
CA GLY A 32 -10.91 -1.46 0.96
C GLY A 32 -11.99 -2.41 0.45
N ILE A 33 -11.64 -3.25 -0.53
CA ILE A 33 -12.54 -4.30 -1.06
C ILE A 33 -12.90 -5.30 0.04
N LEU A 34 -11.90 -5.78 0.78
CA LEU A 34 -12.11 -6.77 1.84
C LEU A 34 -13.05 -6.20 2.92
N ARG A 35 -12.87 -4.92 3.29
CA ARG A 35 -13.74 -4.22 4.24
C ARG A 35 -15.15 -4.00 3.72
N ALA A 36 -15.30 -3.63 2.44
CA ALA A 36 -16.60 -3.42 1.82
C ALA A 36 -17.40 -4.72 1.73
N LYS A 37 -16.74 -5.84 1.41
CA LYS A 37 -17.38 -7.16 1.31
C LYS A 37 -17.72 -7.75 2.68
N TRP A 38 -16.80 -7.64 3.65
CA TRP A 38 -16.93 -8.28 4.96
C TRP A 38 -17.22 -7.28 6.07
N ARG A 39 -18.49 -7.18 6.46
CA ARG A 39 -18.98 -6.22 7.49
C ARG A 39 -18.21 -6.28 8.82
N ILE A 40 -17.64 -7.43 9.17
CA ILE A 40 -16.81 -7.61 10.39
C ILE A 40 -15.58 -6.68 10.40
N LEU A 41 -15.03 -6.34 9.24
CA LEU A 41 -13.89 -5.42 9.10
C LEU A 41 -14.32 -3.95 9.07
N GLY A 42 -15.63 -3.69 9.08
CA GLY A 42 -16.21 -2.35 9.08
C GLY A 42 -16.12 -1.63 10.43
N LYS A 43 -16.00 -2.41 11.52
CA LYS A 43 -15.87 -1.95 12.91
C LYS A 43 -14.55 -2.43 13.51
N ASP A 44 -14.19 -1.86 14.65
CA ASP A 44 -13.04 -2.30 15.41
C ASP A 44 -13.18 -3.77 15.81
N ILE A 45 -12.09 -4.52 15.63
CA ILE A 45 -12.03 -5.94 15.94
C ILE A 45 -11.69 -6.08 17.43
N GLU A 46 -12.71 -6.22 18.28
CA GLU A 46 -12.57 -6.35 19.74
C GLU A 46 -12.16 -7.77 20.18
N VAL A 47 -11.09 -8.30 19.59
CA VAL A 47 -10.50 -9.60 19.98
C VAL A 47 -8.99 -9.48 20.18
N SER A 48 -8.37 -10.52 20.75
CA SER A 48 -6.91 -10.57 20.86
C SER A 48 -6.23 -10.49 19.49
N SER A 49 -4.98 -9.98 19.46
CA SER A 49 -4.18 -9.88 18.24
C SER A 49 -4.13 -11.19 17.46
N ASP A 50 -3.96 -12.31 18.17
CA ASP A 50 -3.86 -13.63 17.57
C ASP A 50 -5.16 -14.02 16.87
N LYS A 51 -6.31 -13.75 17.49
CA LYS A 51 -7.62 -13.99 16.88
C LYS A 51 -7.87 -13.06 15.71
N ALA A 52 -7.46 -11.79 15.80
CA ALA A 52 -7.57 -10.85 14.69
C ALA A 52 -6.80 -11.35 13.45
N VAL A 53 -5.59 -11.88 13.62
CA VAL A 53 -4.82 -12.50 12.53
C VAL A 53 -5.60 -13.64 11.87
N HIS A 54 -6.25 -14.50 12.67
CA HIS A 54 -7.08 -15.58 12.12
C HIS A 54 -8.30 -15.04 11.36
N ILE A 55 -8.99 -14.02 11.89
CA ILE A 55 -10.12 -13.38 11.22
C ILE A 55 -9.71 -12.84 9.86
N ILE A 56 -8.58 -12.12 9.77
CA ILE A 56 -8.07 -11.60 8.50
C ILE A 56 -7.73 -12.73 7.52
N LYS A 57 -7.04 -13.79 7.98
CA LYS A 57 -6.73 -14.96 7.13
C LYS A 57 -8.00 -15.62 6.59
N CYS A 58 -8.99 -15.84 7.45
CA CYS A 58 -10.28 -16.39 7.05
C CYS A 58 -10.99 -15.49 6.04
N ALA A 59 -11.00 -14.16 6.24
CA ALA A 59 -11.59 -13.21 5.31
C ALA A 59 -10.92 -13.28 3.92
N CYS A 60 -9.60 -13.40 3.86
CA CYS A 60 -8.87 -13.58 2.60
C CYS A 60 -9.23 -14.90 1.89
N ILE A 61 -9.28 -16.01 2.63
CA ILE A 61 -9.66 -17.32 2.08
C ILE A 61 -11.09 -17.28 1.56
N LEU A 62 -12.03 -16.77 2.36
CA LEU A 62 -13.43 -16.64 1.97
C LEU A 62 -13.60 -15.72 0.76
N HIS A 63 -12.83 -14.64 0.68
CA HIS A 63 -12.84 -13.75 -0.48
C HIS A 63 -12.38 -14.47 -1.75
N ASN A 64 -11.31 -15.26 -1.67
CA ASN A 64 -10.84 -16.05 -2.81
C ASN A 64 -11.89 -17.08 -3.27
N VAL A 65 -12.51 -17.80 -2.33
CA VAL A 65 -13.60 -18.76 -2.63
C VAL A 65 -14.81 -18.05 -3.23
N ALA A 66 -15.20 -16.88 -2.70
CA ALA A 66 -16.30 -16.09 -3.25
C ALA A 66 -15.99 -15.64 -4.68
N ARG A 67 -14.75 -15.21 -4.98
CA ARG A 67 -14.32 -14.86 -6.33
C ARG A 67 -14.38 -16.02 -7.31
N GLU A 68 -14.06 -17.24 -6.87
CA GLU A 68 -14.19 -18.45 -7.70
C GLU A 68 -15.65 -18.75 -8.04
N LYS A 69 -16.60 -18.45 -7.14
CA LYS A 69 -18.03 -18.74 -7.33
C LYS A 69 -18.83 -17.63 -8.00
N ASP A 70 -18.57 -16.37 -7.65
CA ASP A 70 -19.33 -15.19 -8.08
C ASP A 70 -18.73 -14.52 -9.33
N GLY A 71 -17.56 -14.98 -9.80
CA GLY A 71 -16.80 -14.38 -10.89
C GLY A 71 -16.02 -13.11 -10.48
N ASN A 72 -15.50 -12.38 -11.48
CA ASN A 72 -14.56 -11.28 -11.29
C ASN A 72 -15.20 -9.90 -10.99
N SER A 73 -16.42 -9.84 -10.44
CA SER A 73 -17.12 -8.57 -10.19
C SER A 73 -16.35 -7.60 -9.27
N ASP A 74 -15.58 -8.11 -8.32
CA ASP A 74 -14.71 -7.30 -7.45
C ASP A 74 -13.39 -6.86 -8.14
N LEU A 75 -12.99 -7.53 -9.23
CA LEU A 75 -11.73 -7.25 -9.94
C LEU A 75 -11.78 -5.91 -10.67
N ASP A 76 -12.97 -5.53 -11.14
CA ASP A 76 -13.20 -4.29 -11.89
C ASP A 76 -12.87 -3.05 -11.02
N TYR A 77 -13.27 -3.05 -9.75
CA TYR A 77 -12.95 -1.95 -8.82
C TYR A 77 -11.44 -1.84 -8.55
N CYS A 78 -10.76 -2.97 -8.34
CA CYS A 78 -9.32 -3.00 -8.07
C CYS A 78 -8.52 -2.59 -9.32
N GLN A 79 -8.90 -3.08 -10.50
CA GLN A 79 -8.29 -2.71 -11.78
C GLN A 79 -8.55 -1.25 -12.13
N GLN A 80 -9.76 -0.75 -11.92
CA GLN A 80 -10.12 0.64 -12.14
C GLN A 80 -9.33 1.56 -11.19
N MET A 81 -9.18 1.20 -9.92
CA MET A 81 -8.34 1.94 -8.99
C MET A 81 -6.86 1.90 -9.39
N LEU A 82 -6.31 0.74 -9.73
CA LEU A 82 -4.92 0.62 -10.20
C LEU A 82 -4.67 1.44 -11.48
N TYR A 83 -5.64 1.47 -12.39
CA TYR A 83 -5.60 2.23 -13.64
C TYR A 83 -5.65 3.75 -13.39
N ILE A 84 -6.62 4.23 -12.60
CA ILE A 84 -6.73 5.65 -12.20
C ILE A 84 -5.44 6.09 -11.52
N ASN A 85 -4.86 5.24 -10.66
CA ASN A 85 -3.61 5.54 -9.96
C ASN A 85 -2.37 5.55 -10.87
N ALA A 86 -2.33 4.73 -11.92
CA ALA A 86 -1.29 4.79 -12.95
C ALA A 86 -1.32 6.13 -13.69
N GLN A 87 -2.52 6.70 -13.89
CA GLN A 87 -2.71 8.04 -14.47
C GLN A 87 -2.40 9.18 -13.48
N GLU A 88 -2.84 9.09 -12.22
CA GLU A 88 -2.54 10.10 -11.19
C GLU A 88 -1.03 10.27 -10.92
N ASN A 89 -0.23 9.22 -11.09
CA ASN A 89 1.23 9.30 -11.01
C ASN A 89 1.86 10.21 -12.08
N GLN A 90 1.12 10.63 -13.12
CA GLN A 90 1.56 11.65 -14.07
C GLN A 90 1.21 13.07 -13.59
N ILE A 91 0.11 13.22 -12.83
CA ILE A 91 -0.40 14.51 -12.34
C ILE A 91 0.27 14.94 -11.02
N ASN A 92 0.56 13.98 -10.12
CA ASN A 92 1.11 14.25 -8.79
C ASN A 92 2.60 14.64 -8.77
N ASN A 93 3.32 14.58 -9.90
CA ASN A 93 4.69 15.11 -10.00
C ASN A 93 4.75 16.65 -9.84
N LEU A 94 3.60 17.33 -9.75
CA LEU A 94 3.49 18.78 -9.63
C LEU A 94 3.15 19.29 -8.22
N HIS A 95 2.83 18.43 -7.25
CA HIS A 95 2.22 18.89 -5.98
C HIS A 95 2.65 18.14 -4.71
N GLU A 96 3.96 17.95 -4.50
CA GLU A 96 4.50 17.63 -3.16
C GLU A 96 5.27 18.83 -2.56
N THR A 97 4.57 19.93 -2.33
CA THR A 97 5.03 21.04 -1.47
C THR A 97 4.35 20.97 -0.09
N GLY A 98 4.39 19.80 0.53
CA GLY A 98 3.87 19.59 1.89
C GLY A 98 4.97 19.61 2.94
N ASN A 99 5.19 20.75 3.58
CA ASN A 99 6.12 20.92 4.71
C ASN A 99 5.66 20.06 5.92
N HIS A 100 6.10 18.80 6.01
CA HIS A 100 5.79 17.92 7.16
C HIS A 100 6.94 17.97 8.17
N GLY A 101 6.78 18.84 9.17
CA GLY A 101 7.70 19.03 10.29
C GLY A 101 7.85 17.79 11.18
N GLY A 102 8.99 17.72 11.89
CA GLY A 102 9.26 16.74 12.94
C GLY A 102 10.24 15.62 12.54
N ALA A 103 11.53 15.96 12.41
CA ALA A 103 12.60 15.02 12.07
C ALA A 103 12.94 14.06 13.22
N ARG A 104 12.19 12.97 13.39
CA ARG A 104 12.71 11.77 14.07
C ARG A 104 13.50 10.95 13.05
N ARG A 105 14.82 10.81 13.26
CA ARG A 105 15.68 9.92 12.47
C ARG A 105 15.22 8.48 12.75
N GLY A 106 14.79 7.78 11.70
CA GLY A 106 14.49 6.34 11.83
C GLY A 106 15.77 5.56 12.16
N SER A 107 15.65 4.38 12.76
CA SER A 107 16.79 3.54 13.12
C SER A 107 17.70 3.24 11.93
N THR A 108 18.99 3.04 12.17
CA THR A 108 19.98 2.70 11.13
C THR A 108 19.51 1.50 10.31
N ARG A 109 18.99 0.45 10.97
CA ARG A 109 18.43 -0.72 10.31
C ARG A 109 17.29 -0.40 9.34
N ALA A 110 16.37 0.49 9.71
CA ALA A 110 15.28 0.90 8.83
C ALA A 110 15.77 1.73 7.63
N GLN A 111 16.93 2.38 7.74
CA GLN A 111 17.57 3.09 6.63
C GLN A 111 18.28 2.12 5.69
N GLU A 112 18.99 1.12 6.24
CA GLU A 112 19.62 0.04 5.45
C GLU A 112 18.59 -0.70 4.60
N ILE A 113 17.51 -1.18 5.20
CA ILE A 113 16.44 -1.89 4.48
C ILE A 113 15.87 -1.02 3.37
N ARG A 114 15.62 0.27 3.64
CA ARG A 114 15.15 1.20 2.61
C ARG A 114 16.13 1.32 1.44
N ASN A 115 17.43 1.44 1.72
CA ASN A 115 18.45 1.55 0.70
C ASN A 115 18.60 0.24 -0.10
N GLU A 116 18.49 -0.91 0.56
CA GLU A 116 18.49 -2.23 -0.07
C GLU A 116 17.34 -2.37 -1.08
N PHE A 117 16.11 -2.03 -0.68
CA PHE A 117 14.97 -2.00 -1.60
C PHE A 117 15.15 -0.99 -2.73
N ALA A 118 15.68 0.19 -2.42
CA ALA A 118 15.92 1.21 -3.45
C ALA A 118 16.96 0.74 -4.48
N ASN A 119 18.02 0.04 -4.07
CA ASN A 119 18.99 -0.58 -4.98
C ASN A 119 18.35 -1.69 -5.81
N PHE A 120 17.61 -2.60 -5.16
CA PHE A 120 16.90 -3.68 -5.84
C PHE A 120 16.00 -3.16 -6.99
N PHE A 121 15.33 -2.03 -6.78
CA PHE A 121 14.45 -1.39 -7.76
C PHE A 121 15.16 -0.65 -8.91
N LEU A 122 16.48 -0.42 -8.81
CA LEU A 122 17.29 0.06 -9.93
C LEU A 122 17.77 -1.09 -10.81
N ASP A 123 18.04 -2.24 -10.19
CA ASP A 123 18.58 -3.42 -10.88
C ASP A 123 17.48 -4.21 -11.64
N HIS A 124 16.19 -3.93 -11.40
CA HIS A 124 15.01 -4.59 -11.99
C HIS A 124 13.87 -3.60 -12.31
#